data_AF-A0A1Y1ZWC6-F1
#
_entry.id   AF-A0A1Y1ZWC6-F1
#
_cell.length_a   1.000
_cell.length_b   1.000
_cell.length_c   1.000
_cell.angle_alpha   90.00
_cell.angle_beta   90.00
_cell.angle_gamma   90.00
#
_symmetry.space_group_name_H-M   'P 1'
#
loop_
_entity.id
_entity.type
_entity.pdbx_description
1 polymer ?
#
loop_
_entity_poly.entity_id
_entity_poly.type
_entity_poly.pdbx_seq_one_letter_code
_entity_poly.pdbx_strand_id
1 'polypeptide(L)'
;MLAAPRNDGLAWNLILSVFWNSAEPFAASSNMTVHIWPMLFNTSTFHLGNKTIYRGIILVIISLLIGISTIVGGIMIPQMMEMGPFAPAHPEVAYVPNAPEIGALDDRFGMLFSAAAVRAVGSAEASKVTLRSKVRIYQEKTDQSTPEKPYFTIDCRYNLTGVEMGLRHSLGLVHSVQGKCWTEYGWLHHSNATPEYDVYHVWNLSNNPYPVESNRGPASTELGLLPAMYPDHVESLPINVSYALVYHTSHLPSKTASNDAMYMTESMPEKDPWSKMYDFRVKAERPALSCWQTTNFCIHGDCGSVFDLVNKGVPPGLQMILGHVSVPMVLSIPRQMGPSALLSFYSNRPGSDVDAESSKAFSDMERMVLGAYLLTRNVFRRNDDGTILRLQQCDAGSFWKTTRGLWGLCPTVRIRVGTLADSSYCDSSDVSRSSLPQRCPESFGTSWTRF
;
A
#
# COMPACT_ATOMS: atom_id res chain seq x y z
N MET A 1 45.90 -12.19 -34.98
CA MET A 1 45.90 -12.93 -33.69
C MET A 1 47.35 -13.12 -33.27
N LEU A 2 47.81 -12.34 -32.30
CA LEU A 2 49.19 -12.40 -31.80
C LEU A 2 49.32 -13.60 -30.87
N ALA A 3 50.13 -14.59 -31.26
CA ALA A 3 50.46 -15.73 -30.42
C ALA A 3 51.38 -15.27 -29.28
N ALA A 4 50.77 -14.97 -28.13
CA ALA A 4 51.48 -14.81 -26.88
C ALA A 4 52.01 -16.18 -26.42
N PRO A 5 53.19 -16.24 -25.78
CA PRO A 5 53.72 -17.48 -25.22
C PRO A 5 52.68 -18.12 -24.28
N ARG A 6 52.55 -19.46 -24.37
CA ARG A 6 51.43 -20.29 -23.91
C ARG A 6 51.03 -20.11 -22.43
N ASN A 7 51.93 -19.61 -21.58
CA ASN A 7 51.68 -19.39 -20.15
C ASN A 7 51.13 -17.98 -19.84
N ASP A 8 51.44 -16.96 -20.65
CA ASP A 8 50.97 -15.59 -20.41
C ASP A 8 49.48 -15.42 -20.77
N GLY A 9 48.99 -16.20 -21.74
CA GLY A 9 47.58 -16.17 -22.14
C GLY A 9 46.62 -16.73 -21.08
N LEU A 10 47.05 -17.74 -20.32
CA LEU A 10 46.19 -18.43 -19.35
C LEU A 10 45.91 -17.55 -18.12
N ALA A 11 46.94 -16.90 -17.57
CA ALA A 11 46.79 -15.97 -16.45
C ALA A 11 45.91 -14.76 -16.82
N TRP A 12 46.08 -14.22 -18.03
CA TRP A 12 45.26 -13.12 -18.52
C TRP A 12 43.79 -13.49 -18.71
N ASN A 13 43.51 -14.67 -19.27
CA ASN A 13 42.13 -15.15 -19.44
C ASN A 13 41.43 -15.38 -18.10
N LEU A 14 42.17 -15.85 -17.07
CA LEU A 14 41.63 -16.01 -15.72
C LEU A 14 41.32 -14.67 -15.06
N ILE A 15 42.19 -13.67 -15.18
CA ILE A 15 41.93 -12.32 -14.66
C ILE A 15 40.69 -11.70 -15.34
N LEU A 16 40.59 -11.83 -16.66
CA LEU A 16 39.44 -11.36 -17.42
C LEU A 16 38.15 -12.07 -17.02
N SER A 17 38.15 -13.39 -16.87
CA SER A 17 36.94 -14.13 -16.50
C SER A 17 36.46 -13.77 -15.10
N VAL A 18 37.37 -13.57 -14.14
CA VAL A 18 37.04 -13.10 -12.79
C VAL A 18 36.46 -11.69 -12.83
N PHE A 19 37.03 -10.79 -13.64
CA PHE A 19 36.51 -9.43 -13.82
C PHE A 19 35.10 -9.44 -14.42
N TRP A 20 34.87 -10.18 -15.50
CA TRP A 20 33.58 -10.23 -16.20
C TRP A 20 32.48 -10.99 -15.44
N ASN A 21 32.82 -11.96 -14.59
CA ASN A 21 31.85 -12.72 -13.80
C ASN A 21 31.50 -12.06 -12.45
N SER A 22 32.11 -10.94 -12.10
CA SER A 22 31.82 -10.25 -10.85
C SER A 22 30.68 -9.25 -11.03
N ALA A 23 29.60 -9.42 -10.27
CA ALA A 23 28.40 -8.56 -10.36
C ALA A 23 28.62 -7.13 -9.83
N GLU A 24 29.57 -6.95 -8.89
CA GLU A 24 29.85 -5.67 -8.25
C GLU A 24 31.32 -5.26 -8.38
N PRO A 25 31.64 -3.96 -8.52
CA PRO A 25 33.02 -3.48 -8.67
C PRO A 25 33.93 -3.79 -7.46
N PHE A 26 33.37 -3.82 -6.24
CA PHE A 26 34.12 -4.19 -5.03
C PHE A 26 34.43 -5.69 -4.98
N ALA A 27 33.44 -6.52 -5.32
CA ALA A 27 33.64 -7.97 -5.43
C ALA A 27 34.68 -8.30 -6.51
N ALA A 28 34.61 -7.63 -7.66
CA ALA A 28 35.60 -7.77 -8.73
C ALA A 28 37.01 -7.41 -8.25
N SER A 29 37.17 -6.28 -7.55
CA SER A 29 38.46 -5.84 -6.97
C SER A 29 39.01 -6.88 -6.00
N SER A 30 38.21 -7.32 -5.01
CA SER A 30 38.60 -8.32 -4.02
C SER A 30 39.01 -9.65 -4.65
N ASN A 31 38.17 -10.19 -5.55
CA ASN A 31 38.42 -11.48 -6.20
C ASN A 31 39.69 -11.43 -7.06
N MET A 32 39.89 -10.34 -7.82
CA MET A 32 41.12 -10.15 -8.59
C MET A 32 42.36 -10.03 -7.69
N THR A 33 42.27 -9.33 -6.54
CA THR A 33 43.38 -9.25 -5.57
C THR A 33 43.75 -10.62 -5.03
N VAL A 34 42.78 -11.47 -4.70
CA VAL A 34 43.03 -12.85 -4.23
C VAL A 34 43.77 -13.67 -5.28
N HIS A 35 43.50 -13.48 -6.57
CA HIS A 35 44.20 -14.20 -7.65
C HIS A 35 45.57 -13.60 -8.00
N ILE A 36 45.74 -12.28 -7.89
CA ILE A 36 47.00 -11.59 -8.18
C ILE A 36 48.00 -11.74 -7.03
N TRP A 37 47.54 -11.81 -5.78
CA TRP A 37 48.41 -11.86 -4.60
C TRP A 37 49.38 -13.05 -4.60
N PRO A 38 48.94 -14.32 -4.83
CA PRO A 38 49.86 -15.44 -4.94
C PRO A 38 50.82 -15.32 -6.13
N MET A 39 50.38 -14.72 -7.25
CA MET A 39 51.24 -14.50 -8.41
C MET A 39 52.36 -13.51 -8.12
N LEU A 40 52.10 -12.54 -7.24
CA LEU A 40 53.06 -11.48 -6.86
C LEU A 40 54.09 -11.96 -5.84
N PHE A 41 53.69 -12.82 -4.90
CA PHE A 41 54.53 -13.18 -3.74
C PHE A 41 55.00 -14.64 -3.70
N ASN A 42 54.29 -15.58 -4.33
CA ASN A 42 54.48 -17.01 -4.07
C ASN A 42 55.08 -17.80 -5.24
N THR A 43 55.21 -17.18 -6.42
CA THR A 43 55.73 -17.85 -7.62
C THR A 43 57.03 -17.23 -8.10
N SER A 44 58.14 -17.98 -7.96
CA SER A 44 59.48 -17.62 -8.46
C SER A 44 59.57 -17.48 -9.99
N THR A 45 58.52 -17.86 -10.71
CA THR A 45 58.40 -17.83 -12.18
C THR A 45 57.83 -16.54 -12.74
N PHE A 46 57.23 -15.68 -11.92
CA PHE A 46 56.58 -14.45 -12.36
C PHE A 46 57.34 -13.22 -11.85
N HIS A 47 58.27 -12.72 -12.67
CA HIS A 47 58.92 -11.45 -12.38
C HIS A 47 57.93 -10.28 -12.55
N LEU A 48 58.09 -9.24 -11.72
CA LEU A 48 57.35 -7.96 -11.79
C LEU A 48 57.34 -7.30 -13.18
N GLY A 49 58.24 -7.71 -14.07
CA GLY A 49 58.27 -7.27 -15.48
C GLY A 49 57.21 -7.93 -16.38
N ASN A 50 56.40 -8.89 -15.91
CA ASN A 50 55.40 -9.53 -16.74
C ASN A 50 54.21 -8.60 -17.01
N LYS A 51 53.92 -8.36 -18.30
CA LYS A 51 52.85 -7.47 -18.77
C LYS A 51 51.46 -7.89 -18.29
N THR A 52 51.26 -9.16 -17.95
CA THR A 52 49.99 -9.72 -17.47
C THR A 52 49.65 -9.23 -16.06
N ILE A 53 50.62 -9.25 -15.14
CA ILE A 53 50.45 -8.78 -13.75
C ILE A 53 50.15 -7.27 -13.76
N TYR A 54 50.88 -6.51 -14.56
CA TYR A 54 50.66 -5.07 -14.70
C TYR A 54 49.22 -4.75 -15.18
N ARG A 55 48.72 -5.48 -16.17
CA ARG A 55 47.32 -5.33 -16.64
C ARG A 55 46.31 -5.74 -15.57
N GLY A 56 46.58 -6.79 -14.80
CA GLY A 56 45.73 -7.20 -13.68
C GLY A 56 45.64 -6.13 -12.60
N ILE A 57 46.76 -5.54 -12.20
CA ILE A 57 46.81 -4.44 -11.22
C ILE A 57 46.01 -3.24 -11.73
N ILE A 58 46.13 -2.88 -13.01
CA ILE A 58 45.32 -1.82 -13.62
C ILE A 58 43.82 -2.11 -13.49
N LEU A 59 43.38 -3.34 -13.79
CA LEU A 59 41.96 -3.71 -13.68
C LEU A 59 41.45 -3.65 -12.23
N VAL A 60 42.28 -4.07 -11.26
CA VAL A 60 41.96 -3.93 -9.82
C VAL A 60 41.76 -2.47 -9.45
N ILE A 61 42.66 -1.58 -9.86
CA ILE A 61 42.59 -0.14 -9.57
C ILE A 61 41.35 0.48 -10.23
N ILE A 62 41.07 0.17 -11.50
CA ILE A 62 39.88 0.66 -12.21
C ILE A 62 38.60 0.22 -11.50
N SER A 63 38.50 -1.06 -11.12
CA SER A 63 37.34 -1.58 -10.42
C SER A 63 37.11 -0.91 -9.06
N LEU A 64 38.21 -0.64 -8.34
CA LEU A 64 38.17 0.08 -7.07
C LEU A 64 37.75 1.54 -7.24
N LEU A 65 38.27 2.23 -8.26
CA LEU A 65 37.85 3.61 -8.60
C LEU A 65 36.38 3.68 -8.97
N ILE A 66 35.86 2.72 -9.75
CA ILE A 66 34.43 2.65 -10.09
C ILE A 66 33.61 2.41 -8.81
N GLY A 67 34.02 1.47 -7.96
CA GLY A 67 33.34 1.19 -6.69
C GLY A 67 33.31 2.38 -5.73
N ILE A 68 34.40 3.14 -5.64
CA ILE A 68 34.43 4.39 -4.86
C ILE A 68 33.54 5.44 -5.51
N SER A 69 33.58 5.57 -6.83
CA SER A 69 32.78 6.56 -7.57
C SER A 69 31.28 6.30 -7.45
N THR A 70 30.83 5.04 -7.37
CA THR A 70 29.42 4.72 -7.16
C THR A 70 28.95 5.06 -5.74
N ILE A 71 29.79 4.83 -4.72
CA ILE A 71 29.48 5.22 -3.34
C ILE A 71 29.47 6.75 -3.20
N VAL A 72 30.54 7.41 -3.66
CA VAL A 72 30.65 8.88 -3.60
C VAL A 72 29.56 9.53 -4.45
N GLY A 73 29.27 9.01 -5.64
CA GLY A 73 28.16 9.46 -6.48
C GLY A 73 26.81 9.26 -5.79
N GLY A 74 26.59 8.12 -5.15
CA GLY A 74 25.37 7.86 -4.38
C GLY A 74 25.16 8.78 -3.18
N ILE A 75 26.22 9.36 -2.62
CA ILE A 75 26.14 10.31 -1.51
C ILE A 75 26.08 11.76 -2.00
N MET A 76 26.97 12.14 -2.92
CA MET A 76 27.12 13.52 -3.38
C MET A 76 26.09 13.92 -4.43
N ILE A 77 25.68 13.03 -5.34
CA ILE A 77 24.70 13.38 -6.38
C ILE A 77 23.36 13.75 -5.73
N PRO A 78 22.81 13.00 -4.75
CA PRO A 78 21.59 13.44 -4.07
C PRO A 78 21.74 14.78 -3.35
N GLN A 79 22.90 15.05 -2.74
CA GLN A 79 23.19 16.34 -2.09
C GLN A 79 23.29 17.49 -3.10
N MET A 80 23.85 17.24 -4.30
CA MET A 80 23.89 18.24 -5.38
C MET A 80 22.58 18.33 -6.17
N MET A 81 21.75 17.29 -6.10
CA MET A 81 20.36 17.28 -6.58
C MET A 81 19.39 17.84 -5.52
N GLU A 82 19.88 18.37 -4.40
CA GLU A 82 19.15 19.43 -3.70
C GLU A 82 19.01 20.57 -4.69
N MET A 83 17.92 20.54 -5.45
CA MET A 83 17.50 21.62 -6.31
C MET A 83 17.56 22.88 -5.44
N GLY A 84 18.55 23.74 -5.74
CA GLY A 84 18.74 25.01 -5.04
C GLY A 84 17.39 25.72 -4.94
N PRO A 85 17.17 26.53 -3.89
CA PRO A 85 15.86 26.94 -3.42
C PRO A 85 14.97 27.23 -4.62
N PHE A 86 14.12 26.26 -4.98
CA PHE A 86 13.13 26.49 -6.02
C PHE A 86 12.43 27.76 -5.61
N ALA A 87 12.31 28.71 -6.54
CA ALA A 87 11.55 29.92 -6.31
C ALA A 87 10.28 29.48 -5.58
N PRO A 88 10.10 29.87 -4.31
CA PRO A 88 9.02 29.34 -3.49
C PRO A 88 7.77 29.53 -4.32
N ALA A 89 7.03 28.44 -4.54
CA ALA A 89 5.80 28.48 -5.31
C ALA A 89 5.02 29.66 -4.76
N HIS A 90 4.82 30.67 -5.61
CA HIS A 90 4.25 31.93 -5.15
C HIS A 90 2.92 31.54 -4.50
N PRO A 91 2.70 31.84 -3.21
CA PRO A 91 1.63 31.21 -2.44
C PRO A 91 0.24 31.47 -3.04
N GLU A 92 0.12 32.53 -3.84
CA GLU A 92 -1.09 32.89 -4.60
C GLU A 92 -1.33 32.06 -5.87
N VAL A 93 -0.32 31.30 -6.33
CA VAL A 93 -0.36 30.50 -7.57
C VAL A 93 -0.44 29.00 -7.24
N ALA A 94 -0.20 28.63 -5.99
CA ALA A 94 -0.47 27.28 -5.49
C ALA A 94 -1.98 27.07 -5.40
N TYR A 95 -2.56 26.50 -6.46
CA TYR A 95 -3.96 26.07 -6.44
C TYR A 95 -4.13 24.93 -5.43
N VAL A 96 -4.72 25.24 -4.30
CA VAL A 96 -5.26 24.24 -3.37
C VAL A 96 -6.72 24.06 -3.78
N PRO A 97 -7.12 22.92 -4.36
CA PRO A 97 -8.52 22.69 -4.73
C PRO A 97 -9.38 22.85 -3.47
N ASN A 98 -10.50 23.57 -3.62
CA ASN A 98 -11.43 23.76 -2.52
C ASN A 98 -11.95 22.40 -2.04
N ALA A 99 -11.83 22.15 -0.73
CA ALA A 99 -12.18 20.91 -0.05
C ALA A 99 -13.54 20.26 -0.40
N PRO A 100 -14.65 20.99 -0.71
CA PRO A 100 -15.92 20.34 -1.03
C PRO A 100 -15.93 19.55 -2.35
N GLU A 101 -14.99 19.79 -3.27
CA GLU A 101 -14.95 19.08 -4.57
C GLU A 101 -14.24 17.72 -4.49
N ILE A 102 -13.46 17.48 -3.44
CA ILE A 102 -12.67 16.24 -3.28
C ILE A 102 -13.58 15.03 -3.00
N GLY A 103 -14.71 15.23 -2.32
CA GLY A 103 -15.67 14.16 -2.03
C GLY A 103 -16.37 13.57 -3.26
N ALA A 104 -16.44 14.32 -4.37
CA ALA A 104 -17.09 13.88 -5.61
C ALA A 104 -16.11 13.27 -6.65
N LEU A 105 -14.80 13.28 -6.34
CA LEU A 105 -13.73 12.80 -7.23
C LEU A 105 -13.17 11.41 -6.80
N ASP A 106 -13.81 10.78 -5.81
CA ASP A 106 -13.29 9.68 -4.98
C ASP A 106 -12.72 8.49 -5.77
N ASP A 107 -13.44 7.97 -6.78
CA ASP A 107 -13.02 6.74 -7.47
C ASP A 107 -11.73 6.89 -8.30
N ARG A 108 -11.53 8.06 -8.93
CA ARG A 108 -10.36 8.29 -9.81
C ARG A 108 -9.10 8.62 -9.01
N PHE A 109 -9.25 9.29 -7.87
CA PHE A 109 -8.14 9.56 -6.98
C PHE A 109 -7.83 8.39 -6.04
N GLY A 110 -8.79 7.48 -5.82
CA GLY A 110 -8.57 6.23 -5.09
C GLY A 110 -7.35 5.45 -5.59
N MET A 111 -7.07 5.44 -6.90
CA MET A 111 -5.89 4.79 -7.47
C MET A 111 -4.55 5.48 -7.08
N LEU A 112 -4.54 6.80 -6.92
CA LEU A 112 -3.36 7.54 -6.47
C LEU A 112 -3.10 7.27 -4.99
N PHE A 113 -4.16 7.14 -4.20
CA PHE A 113 -4.06 6.84 -2.79
C PHE A 113 -3.69 5.37 -2.54
N SER A 114 -4.18 4.43 -3.36
CA SER A 114 -3.84 3.01 -3.29
C SER A 114 -2.34 2.74 -3.41
N ALA A 115 -1.65 3.37 -4.36
CA ALA A 115 -0.19 3.20 -4.51
C ALA A 115 0.58 3.62 -3.25
N ALA A 116 0.12 4.66 -2.56
CA ALA A 116 0.74 5.11 -1.32
C ALA A 116 0.45 4.18 -0.14
N ALA A 117 -0.79 3.69 -0.01
CA ALA A 117 -1.12 2.68 0.99
C ALA A 117 -0.33 1.38 0.77
N VAL A 118 -0.25 0.89 -0.48
CA VAL A 118 0.57 -0.28 -0.85
C VAL A 118 2.03 -0.06 -0.50
N ARG A 119 2.61 1.11 -0.82
CA ARG A 119 4.00 1.44 -0.46
C ARG A 119 4.20 1.50 1.05
N ALA A 120 3.28 2.13 1.78
CA ALA A 120 3.36 2.24 3.23
C ALA A 120 3.29 0.86 3.89
N VAL A 121 2.35 0.01 3.47
CA VAL A 121 2.22 -1.36 3.96
C VAL A 121 3.42 -2.22 3.57
N GLY A 122 3.91 -2.14 2.34
CA GLY A 122 5.11 -2.88 1.92
C GLY A 122 6.37 -2.44 2.68
N SER A 123 6.51 -1.14 2.94
CA SER A 123 7.60 -0.61 3.78
C SER A 123 7.45 -1.04 5.24
N ALA A 124 6.20 -1.14 5.74
CA ALA A 124 5.92 -1.62 7.08
C ALA A 124 6.35 -3.07 7.27
N GLU A 125 6.05 -3.93 6.29
CA GLU A 125 6.49 -5.33 6.30
C GLU A 125 8.03 -5.44 6.24
N ALA A 126 8.67 -4.69 5.34
CA ALA A 126 10.13 -4.70 5.22
C ALA A 126 10.87 -4.17 6.47
N SER A 127 10.24 -3.26 7.22
CA SER A 127 10.82 -2.58 8.38
C SER A 127 10.12 -2.91 9.71
N LYS A 128 9.43 -4.05 9.78
CA LYS A 128 8.58 -4.42 10.92
C LYS A 128 9.31 -4.33 12.27
N VAL A 129 10.55 -4.83 12.34
CA VAL A 129 11.36 -4.85 13.57
C VAL A 129 11.67 -3.44 14.07
N THR A 130 12.04 -2.51 13.19
CA THR A 130 12.39 -1.14 13.60
C THR A 130 11.15 -0.33 13.93
N LEU A 131 10.04 -0.52 13.20
CA LEU A 131 8.78 0.19 13.44
C LEU A 131 8.09 -0.23 14.73
N ARG A 132 8.22 -1.49 15.15
CA ARG A 132 7.72 -1.98 16.44
C ARG A 132 8.30 -1.26 17.65
N SER A 133 9.47 -0.62 17.52
CA SER A 133 10.03 0.23 18.58
C SER A 133 9.31 1.59 18.71
N LYS A 134 8.64 2.03 17.64
CA LYS A 134 7.95 3.33 17.54
C LYS A 134 6.44 3.20 17.74
N VAL A 135 5.88 2.06 17.37
CA VAL A 135 4.45 1.77 17.44
C VAL A 135 4.23 0.62 18.41
N ARG A 136 3.49 0.88 19.49
CA ARG A 136 3.16 -0.11 20.51
C ARG A 136 1.81 -0.73 20.16
N ILE A 137 1.79 -2.04 19.93
CA ILE A 137 0.59 -2.81 19.59
C ILE A 137 0.58 -4.07 20.44
N TYR A 138 -0.44 -4.23 21.27
CA TYR A 138 -0.60 -5.37 22.18
C TYR A 138 -1.93 -6.05 21.94
N GLN A 139 -1.96 -7.37 22.07
CA GLN A 139 -3.19 -8.15 22.09
C GLN A 139 -3.39 -8.71 23.49
N GLU A 140 -4.62 -8.61 23.98
CA GLU A 140 -5.03 -9.19 25.24
C GLU A 140 -6.27 -10.05 25.01
N LYS A 141 -6.26 -11.28 25.53
CA LYS A 141 -7.45 -12.14 25.53
C LYS A 141 -8.39 -11.66 26.63
N THR A 142 -9.67 -11.56 26.33
CA THR A 142 -10.68 -11.13 27.30
C THR A 142 -11.17 -12.34 28.10
N ASP A 143 -11.55 -12.14 29.36
CA ASP A 143 -12.11 -13.20 30.22
C ASP A 143 -13.39 -13.84 29.65
N GLN A 144 -14.10 -13.11 28.79
CA GLN A 144 -15.29 -13.58 28.06
C GLN A 144 -14.96 -14.53 26.89
N SER A 145 -13.69 -14.74 26.59
CA SER A 145 -13.24 -15.55 25.46
C SER A 145 -13.58 -17.03 25.69
N THR A 146 -14.40 -17.58 24.79
CA THR A 146 -14.68 -19.03 24.73
C THR A 146 -14.00 -19.65 23.52
N PRO A 147 -13.80 -20.98 23.45
CA PRO A 147 -13.26 -21.64 22.25
C PRO A 147 -14.13 -21.43 21.00
N GLU A 148 -15.45 -21.30 21.17
CA GLU A 148 -16.40 -21.08 20.07
C GLU A 148 -16.51 -19.61 19.65
N LYS A 149 -16.39 -18.70 20.62
CA LYS A 149 -16.40 -17.25 20.44
C LYS A 149 -15.17 -16.66 21.11
N PRO A 150 -14.00 -16.68 20.44
CA PRO A 150 -12.79 -16.08 20.98
C PRO A 150 -12.93 -14.56 21.04
N TYR A 151 -12.81 -14.01 22.25
CA TYR A 151 -12.82 -12.56 22.48
C TYR A 151 -11.40 -12.05 22.72
N PHE A 152 -11.01 -11.02 21.99
CA PHE A 152 -9.74 -10.35 22.21
C PHE A 152 -9.87 -8.84 22.05
N THR A 153 -8.90 -8.14 22.64
CA THR A 153 -8.70 -6.71 22.44
C THR A 153 -7.31 -6.44 21.88
N ILE A 154 -7.20 -5.40 21.05
CA ILE A 154 -5.95 -4.92 20.47
C ILE A 154 -5.81 -3.44 20.83
N ASP A 155 -4.79 -3.12 21.62
CA ASP A 155 -4.44 -1.76 22.01
C ASP A 155 -3.32 -1.25 21.10
N CYS A 156 -3.49 -0.07 20.50
CA CYS A 156 -2.49 0.56 19.63
C CYS A 156 -2.15 1.98 20.10
N ARG A 157 -0.85 2.32 20.14
CA ARG A 157 -0.36 3.65 20.53
C ARG A 157 0.88 4.02 19.76
N TYR A 158 0.91 5.25 19.23
CA TYR A 158 2.12 5.83 18.65
C TYR A 158 2.09 7.35 18.72
N ASN A 159 3.28 7.95 18.72
CA ASN A 159 3.47 9.40 18.65
C ASN A 159 4.34 9.73 17.45
N LEU A 160 4.02 10.83 16.77
CA LEU A 160 4.77 11.36 15.65
C LEU A 160 5.06 12.83 15.88
N THR A 161 6.32 13.22 15.76
CA THR A 161 6.70 14.63 15.72
C THR A 161 6.48 15.23 14.34
N GLY A 162 6.30 16.55 14.24
CA GLY A 162 6.14 17.24 12.96
C GLY A 162 7.32 17.00 12.00
N VAL A 163 8.54 16.90 12.55
CA VAL A 163 9.74 16.57 11.77
C VAL A 163 9.63 15.14 11.21
N GLU A 164 9.17 14.17 12.02
CA GLU A 164 8.94 12.81 11.54
C GLU A 164 7.86 12.74 10.47
N MET A 165 6.83 13.61 10.55
CA MET A 165 5.78 13.75 9.52
C MET A 165 6.26 14.38 8.20
N GLY A 166 7.48 14.94 8.19
CA GLY A 166 8.07 15.59 7.03
C GLY A 166 8.05 17.12 7.05
N LEU A 167 7.67 17.77 8.16
CA LEU A 167 7.82 19.22 8.27
C LEU A 167 9.32 19.58 8.32
N ARG A 168 9.72 20.51 7.46
CA ARG A 168 11.11 21.02 7.43
C ARG A 168 11.51 21.73 8.71
N HIS A 169 10.56 22.37 9.39
CA HIS A 169 10.79 23.14 10.62
C HIS A 169 9.94 22.57 11.74
N SER A 170 10.55 22.37 12.91
CA SER A 170 9.84 21.89 14.09
C SER A 170 8.96 23.02 14.64
N LEU A 171 7.67 22.99 14.32
CA LEU A 171 6.65 23.80 14.98
C LEU A 171 6.36 23.30 16.42
N GLY A 172 7.19 22.40 16.97
CA GLY A 172 6.84 21.64 18.16
C GLY A 172 5.56 20.80 17.99
N LEU A 173 5.18 20.50 16.74
CA LEU A 173 4.02 19.68 16.42
C LEU A 173 4.26 18.24 16.91
N VAL A 174 3.34 17.72 17.71
CA VAL A 174 3.30 16.33 18.12
C VAL A 174 1.89 15.80 17.88
N HIS A 175 1.78 14.71 17.16
CA HIS A 175 0.55 13.96 16.94
C HIS A 175 0.61 12.69 17.75
N SER A 176 -0.30 12.55 18.70
CA SER A 176 -0.42 11.38 19.55
C SER A 176 -1.68 10.63 19.18
N VAL A 177 -1.51 9.34 18.89
CA VAL A 177 -2.61 8.44 18.52
C VAL A 177 -2.66 7.31 19.54
N GLN A 178 -3.83 7.12 20.11
CA GLN A 178 -4.16 5.99 20.97
C GLN A 178 -5.48 5.41 20.53
N GLY A 179 -5.54 4.10 20.33
CA GLY A 179 -6.77 3.41 19.98
C GLY A 179 -6.86 2.04 20.61
N LYS A 180 -8.08 1.51 20.58
CA LYS A 180 -8.38 0.16 21.02
C LYS A 180 -9.43 -0.45 20.11
N CYS A 181 -9.22 -1.71 19.74
CA CYS A 181 -10.17 -2.52 19.01
C CYS A 181 -10.54 -3.75 19.84
N TRP A 182 -11.77 -4.23 19.74
CA TRP A 182 -12.21 -5.50 20.31
C TRP A 182 -13.14 -6.24 19.35
N THR A 183 -13.21 -7.55 19.52
CA THR A 183 -14.16 -8.40 18.81
C THR A 183 -15.58 -8.14 19.26
N GLU A 184 -16.49 -7.87 18.33
CA GLU A 184 -17.90 -7.61 18.57
C GLU A 184 -18.77 -8.62 17.82
N TYR A 185 -19.44 -9.48 18.58
CA TYR A 185 -20.37 -10.49 18.06
C TYR A 185 -21.82 -10.00 18.06
N GLY A 186 -22.15 -8.96 18.83
CA GLY A 186 -23.51 -8.45 18.99
C GLY A 186 -24.06 -7.71 17.77
N TRP A 187 -23.20 -7.32 16.82
CA TRP A 187 -23.63 -6.66 15.58
C TRP A 187 -24.18 -7.63 14.53
N LEU A 188 -23.90 -8.93 14.66
CA LEU A 188 -24.44 -9.91 13.74
C LEU A 188 -25.93 -10.09 13.99
N HIS A 189 -26.73 -9.95 12.92
CA HIS A 189 -28.18 -10.11 12.97
C HIS A 189 -28.63 -11.24 12.06
N HIS A 190 -29.22 -12.27 12.66
CA HIS A 190 -29.80 -13.41 11.94
C HIS A 190 -31.15 -13.02 11.34
N SER A 191 -31.12 -12.63 10.06
CA SER A 191 -32.34 -12.42 9.29
C SER A 191 -32.78 -13.73 8.62
N ASN A 192 -33.98 -14.22 8.98
CA ASN A 192 -34.59 -15.36 8.29
C ASN A 192 -34.91 -15.05 6.81
N ALA A 193 -34.98 -13.76 6.43
CA ALA A 193 -35.30 -13.35 5.07
C ALA A 193 -34.09 -13.46 4.12
N THR A 194 -32.86 -13.40 4.65
CA THR A 194 -31.61 -13.44 3.87
C THR A 194 -30.65 -14.48 4.45
N PRO A 195 -30.99 -15.79 4.41
CA PRO A 195 -30.17 -16.85 4.99
C PRO A 195 -28.82 -17.04 4.28
N GLU A 196 -28.62 -16.38 3.15
CA GLU A 196 -27.39 -16.41 2.34
C GLU A 196 -26.33 -15.42 2.84
N TYR A 197 -26.69 -14.48 3.71
CA TYR A 197 -25.81 -13.41 4.16
C TYR A 197 -25.73 -13.33 5.69
N ASP A 198 -24.52 -13.14 6.19
CA ASP A 198 -24.28 -12.62 7.53
C ASP A 198 -24.48 -11.10 7.48
N VAL A 199 -25.52 -10.60 8.12
CA VAL A 199 -25.84 -9.16 8.10
C VAL A 199 -25.35 -8.51 9.38
N TYR A 200 -24.44 -7.54 9.25
CA TYR A 200 -23.91 -6.80 10.41
C TYR A 200 -24.58 -5.42 10.53
N HIS A 201 -25.27 -5.19 11.65
CA HIS A 201 -25.77 -3.88 12.07
C HIS A 201 -24.76 -3.22 13.00
N VAL A 202 -23.76 -2.58 12.40
CA VAL A 202 -22.69 -1.90 13.12
C VAL A 202 -23.30 -0.79 14.02
N TRP A 203 -22.90 -0.77 15.30
CA TRP A 203 -23.48 0.09 16.35
C TRP A 203 -24.99 -0.07 16.54
N ASN A 204 -25.55 -1.23 16.18
CA ASN A 204 -26.99 -1.51 16.23
C ASN A 204 -27.83 -0.55 15.36
N LEU A 205 -27.24 0.01 14.31
CA LEU A 205 -27.93 0.87 13.36
C LEU A 205 -28.50 0.00 12.22
N SER A 206 -29.82 -0.17 12.21
CA SER A 206 -30.53 -0.99 11.22
C SER A 206 -30.48 -0.42 9.80
N ASN A 207 -30.26 0.90 9.66
CA ASN A 207 -30.41 1.60 8.38
C ASN A 207 -29.28 1.32 7.38
N ASN A 208 -28.09 0.95 7.86
CA ASN A 208 -26.91 0.70 7.03
C ASN A 208 -26.32 -0.68 7.35
N PRO A 209 -27.00 -1.78 6.97
CA PRO A 209 -26.46 -3.12 7.15
C PRO A 209 -25.22 -3.35 6.27
N TYR A 210 -24.25 -4.09 6.79
CA TYR A 210 -23.12 -4.61 6.02
C TYR A 210 -23.36 -6.09 5.74
N PRO A 211 -23.81 -6.48 4.54
CA PRO A 211 -23.98 -7.88 4.19
C PRO A 211 -22.61 -8.50 3.88
N VAL A 212 -22.36 -9.68 4.45
CA VAL A 212 -21.23 -10.54 4.14
C VAL A 212 -21.80 -11.83 3.59
N GLU A 213 -21.30 -12.29 2.45
CA GLU A 213 -21.81 -13.53 1.87
C GLU A 213 -21.45 -14.70 2.81
N SER A 214 -22.48 -15.30 3.39
CA SER A 214 -22.36 -16.44 4.31
C SER A 214 -22.85 -17.72 3.66
N ASN A 215 -23.01 -17.70 2.34
CA ASN A 215 -23.87 -18.56 1.57
C ASN A 215 -23.82 -19.99 2.13
N ARG A 216 -24.95 -20.51 2.65
CA ARG A 216 -25.05 -21.92 3.07
C ARG A 216 -24.83 -22.90 1.89
N GLY A 217 -24.61 -22.37 0.69
CA GLY A 217 -24.10 -23.04 -0.50
C GLY A 217 -22.56 -23.19 -0.54
N PRO A 218 -21.96 -23.25 -1.75
CA PRO A 218 -20.53 -23.55 -1.93
C PRO A 218 -19.64 -22.47 -1.29
N ALA A 219 -18.39 -22.85 -0.96
CA ALA A 219 -17.36 -21.95 -0.43
C ALA A 219 -17.34 -20.57 -1.11
N SER A 220 -17.32 -19.50 -0.30
CA SER A 220 -17.15 -18.12 -0.79
C SER A 220 -15.79 -17.98 -1.46
N THR A 221 -15.73 -17.18 -2.52
CA THR A 221 -14.50 -16.97 -3.31
C THR A 221 -13.91 -15.59 -3.13
N GLU A 222 -14.45 -14.75 -2.24
CA GLU A 222 -14.00 -13.37 -2.09
C GLU A 222 -13.71 -13.01 -0.64
N LEU A 223 -12.42 -12.92 -0.33
CA LEU A 223 -11.94 -12.27 0.87
C LEU A 223 -12.18 -10.77 0.75
N GLY A 224 -12.74 -10.16 1.79
CA GLY A 224 -12.96 -8.72 1.85
C GLY A 224 -12.75 -8.13 3.23
N LEU A 225 -12.63 -6.80 3.26
CA LEU A 225 -12.56 -6.02 4.49
C LEU A 225 -13.34 -4.72 4.29
N LEU A 226 -14.39 -4.53 5.06
CA LEU A 226 -15.30 -3.39 4.96
C LEU A 226 -15.08 -2.45 6.16
N PRO A 227 -14.48 -1.26 5.95
CA PRO A 227 -14.32 -0.27 7.00
C PRO A 227 -15.56 0.61 7.12
N ALA A 228 -16.08 0.77 8.33
CA ALA A 228 -17.19 1.67 8.65
C ALA A 228 -16.76 2.73 9.66
N MET A 229 -17.24 3.95 9.51
CA MET A 229 -17.05 5.03 10.48
C MET A 229 -18.39 5.34 11.14
N TYR A 230 -18.38 5.69 12.43
CA TYR A 230 -19.61 6.03 13.13
C TYR A 230 -20.26 7.26 12.45
N PRO A 231 -21.57 7.23 12.12
CA PRO A 231 -22.20 8.26 11.27
C PRO A 231 -22.00 9.69 11.77
N ASP A 232 -22.15 9.94 13.07
CA ASP A 232 -22.00 11.29 13.64
C ASP A 232 -20.56 11.82 13.54
N HIS A 233 -19.59 10.92 13.35
CA HIS A 233 -18.17 11.28 13.20
C HIS A 233 -17.79 11.65 11.75
N VAL A 234 -18.72 11.51 10.79
CA VAL A 234 -18.51 11.93 9.40
C VAL A 234 -18.64 13.45 9.26
N GLU A 235 -19.60 14.04 9.98
CA GLU A 235 -19.89 15.48 9.93
C GLU A 235 -19.05 16.29 10.93
N SER A 236 -18.80 15.72 12.11
CA SER A 236 -17.92 16.30 13.13
C SER A 236 -16.79 15.32 13.40
N LEU A 237 -15.53 15.74 13.36
CA LEU A 237 -14.41 14.87 13.71
C LEU A 237 -14.05 15.11 15.18
N PRO A 238 -14.66 14.39 16.14
CA PRO A 238 -14.29 14.52 17.54
C PRO A 238 -12.86 14.02 17.75
N ILE A 239 -12.30 14.37 18.90
CA ILE A 239 -11.00 13.85 19.35
C ILE A 239 -11.02 12.33 19.43
N ASN A 240 -12.16 11.74 19.84
CA ASN A 240 -12.35 10.29 19.94
C ASN A 240 -13.29 9.80 18.84
N VAL A 241 -12.74 9.12 17.84
CA VAL A 241 -13.47 8.60 16.69
C VAL A 241 -13.67 7.10 16.84
N SER A 242 -14.93 6.66 16.88
CA SER A 242 -15.32 5.25 16.78
C SER A 242 -15.45 4.82 15.32
N TYR A 243 -14.98 3.61 15.03
CA TYR A 243 -15.03 2.99 13.71
C TYR A 243 -15.12 1.46 13.85
N ALA A 244 -15.45 0.79 12.76
CA ALA A 244 -15.58 -0.67 12.72
C ALA A 244 -14.89 -1.26 11.49
N LEU A 245 -14.47 -2.51 11.63
CA LEU A 245 -13.89 -3.30 10.55
C LEU A 245 -14.66 -4.62 10.46
N VAL A 246 -15.37 -4.84 9.36
CA VAL A 246 -16.13 -6.07 9.10
C VAL A 246 -15.32 -6.93 8.13
N TYR A 247 -14.92 -8.11 8.59
CA TYR A 247 -14.17 -9.07 7.79
C TYR A 247 -15.13 -9.91 6.95
N HIS A 248 -14.92 -9.94 5.65
CA HIS A 248 -15.61 -10.86 4.75
C HIS A 248 -14.73 -12.10 4.59
N THR A 249 -14.84 -13.02 5.54
CA THR A 249 -14.07 -14.28 5.57
C THR A 249 -14.94 -15.53 5.58
N SER A 250 -16.26 -15.39 5.73
CA SER A 250 -17.20 -16.50 5.84
C SER A 250 -17.06 -17.49 4.66
N HIS A 251 -16.95 -18.78 4.99
CA HIS A 251 -16.83 -19.90 4.04
C HIS A 251 -15.64 -19.84 3.07
N LEU A 252 -14.61 -19.02 3.35
CA LEU A 252 -13.38 -19.09 2.57
C LEU A 252 -12.71 -20.47 2.74
N PRO A 253 -12.30 -21.13 1.66
CA PRO A 253 -11.68 -22.44 1.72
C PRO A 253 -10.26 -22.34 2.30
N SER A 254 -9.87 -23.32 3.11
CA SER A 254 -8.55 -23.40 3.73
C SER A 254 -8.02 -24.83 3.81
N LYS A 255 -6.70 -24.99 3.69
CA LYS A 255 -6.02 -26.28 3.86
C LYS A 255 -5.67 -26.56 5.31
N THR A 256 -5.67 -25.54 6.16
CA THR A 256 -5.23 -25.60 7.55
C THR A 256 -6.36 -25.20 8.47
N ALA A 257 -6.36 -25.74 9.69
CA ALA A 257 -7.34 -25.39 10.70
C ALA A 257 -6.85 -24.18 11.52
N SER A 258 -7.77 -23.34 11.96
CA SER A 258 -7.48 -22.19 12.82
C SER A 258 -8.55 -21.93 13.86
N ASN A 259 -8.10 -21.35 14.98
CA ASN A 259 -8.94 -20.91 16.10
C ASN A 259 -8.91 -19.39 16.28
N ASP A 260 -8.37 -18.63 15.32
CA ASP A 260 -8.41 -17.16 15.34
C ASP A 260 -9.85 -16.66 15.16
N ALA A 261 -10.25 -15.56 15.81
CA ALA A 261 -11.65 -15.14 15.79
C ALA A 261 -12.19 -14.86 14.38
N MET A 262 -11.36 -14.29 13.50
CA MET A 262 -11.74 -13.91 12.13
C MET A 262 -11.56 -15.03 11.12
N TYR A 263 -10.65 -15.98 11.41
CA TYR A 263 -10.28 -17.07 10.51
C TYR A 263 -10.64 -18.46 11.08
N MET A 264 -11.49 -18.52 12.10
CA MET A 264 -11.88 -19.77 12.75
C MET A 264 -12.46 -20.71 11.72
N THR A 265 -11.96 -21.94 11.66
CA THR A 265 -12.35 -22.91 10.64
C THR A 265 -13.27 -23.99 11.16
N GLU A 266 -14.07 -24.55 10.25
CA GLU A 266 -14.79 -25.81 10.40
C GLU A 266 -14.40 -26.78 9.28
N SER A 267 -14.67 -28.07 9.47
CA SER A 267 -14.44 -29.07 8.43
C SER A 267 -15.32 -28.82 7.21
N MET A 268 -14.74 -28.94 6.03
CA MET A 268 -15.46 -28.78 4.77
C MET A 268 -16.55 -29.84 4.63
N PRO A 269 -17.80 -29.49 4.28
CA PRO A 269 -18.83 -30.49 4.01
C PRO A 269 -18.46 -31.37 2.81
N GLU A 270 -18.69 -32.69 2.90
CA GLU A 270 -18.37 -33.64 1.81
C GLU A 270 -19.10 -33.33 0.49
N LYS A 271 -20.25 -32.65 0.56
CA LYS A 271 -21.04 -32.26 -0.61
C LYS A 271 -20.50 -31.01 -1.31
N ASP A 272 -19.58 -30.27 -0.69
CA ASP A 272 -19.01 -29.06 -1.28
C ASP A 272 -18.05 -29.43 -2.42
N PRO A 273 -18.14 -28.81 -3.61
CA PRO A 273 -17.21 -29.08 -4.70
C PRO A 273 -15.72 -28.84 -4.35
N TRP A 274 -15.44 -28.00 -3.35
CA TRP A 274 -14.09 -27.68 -2.89
C TRP A 274 -13.50 -28.72 -1.92
N SER A 275 -14.31 -29.66 -1.41
CA SER A 275 -13.89 -30.72 -0.46
C SER A 275 -12.77 -31.63 -0.98
N LYS A 276 -12.61 -31.74 -2.30
CA LYS A 276 -11.50 -32.51 -2.91
C LYS A 276 -10.15 -31.83 -2.81
N MET A 277 -10.13 -30.52 -2.55
CA MET A 277 -8.92 -29.69 -2.58
C MET A 277 -8.60 -29.06 -1.21
N TYR A 278 -9.63 -28.88 -0.37
CA TYR A 278 -9.53 -28.22 0.93
C TYR A 278 -10.30 -29.03 1.97
N ASP A 279 -9.64 -29.26 3.11
CA ASP A 279 -10.22 -30.01 4.24
C ASP A 279 -11.06 -29.10 5.16
N PHE A 280 -10.82 -27.79 5.11
CA PHE A 280 -11.44 -26.80 5.98
C PHE A 280 -12.04 -25.63 5.21
N ARG A 281 -12.98 -24.95 5.85
CA ARG A 281 -13.42 -23.61 5.45
C ARG A 281 -13.56 -22.72 6.67
N VAL A 282 -13.44 -21.42 6.51
CA VAL A 282 -13.72 -20.46 7.59
C VAL A 282 -15.21 -20.56 7.94
N LYS A 283 -15.50 -20.70 9.22
CA LYS A 283 -16.86 -20.78 9.75
C LYS A 283 -17.59 -19.46 9.48
N ALA A 284 -18.87 -19.53 9.13
CA ALA A 284 -19.74 -18.35 9.07
C ALA A 284 -19.82 -17.61 10.42
N GLU A 285 -20.48 -16.46 10.45
CA GLU A 285 -20.79 -15.72 11.69
C GLU A 285 -19.53 -15.30 12.46
N ARG A 286 -18.51 -14.81 11.74
CA ARG A 286 -17.29 -14.27 12.35
C ARG A 286 -17.58 -12.90 12.98
N PRO A 287 -16.92 -12.50 14.07
CA PRO A 287 -17.19 -11.20 14.67
C PRO A 287 -16.70 -10.06 13.77
N ALA A 288 -17.23 -8.87 13.97
CA ALA A 288 -16.58 -7.65 13.49
C ALA A 288 -15.56 -7.14 14.52
N LEU A 289 -14.73 -6.17 14.16
CA LEU A 289 -13.97 -5.38 15.13
C LEU A 289 -14.67 -4.06 15.38
N SER A 290 -14.97 -3.79 16.65
CA SER A 290 -15.37 -2.47 17.14
C SER A 290 -14.14 -1.75 17.66
N CYS A 291 -13.90 -0.54 17.15
CA CYS A 291 -12.70 0.22 17.46
C CYS A 291 -13.03 1.66 17.84
N TRP A 292 -12.13 2.26 18.61
CA TRP A 292 -12.05 3.70 18.76
C TRP A 292 -10.60 4.17 18.71
N GLN A 293 -10.42 5.42 18.30
CA GLN A 293 -9.13 6.09 18.27
C GLN A 293 -9.28 7.52 18.78
N THR A 294 -8.47 7.85 19.77
CA THR A 294 -8.23 9.22 20.24
C THR A 294 -7.03 9.79 19.50
N THR A 295 -7.24 10.95 18.87
CA THR A 295 -6.21 11.67 18.11
C THR A 295 -6.00 13.05 18.71
N ASN A 296 -4.79 13.32 19.20
CA ASN A 296 -4.42 14.60 19.80
C ASN A 296 -3.29 15.27 19.01
N PHE A 297 -3.44 16.57 18.74
CA PHE A 297 -2.38 17.40 18.17
C PHE A 297 -1.92 18.41 19.20
N CYS A 298 -0.62 18.45 19.47
CA CYS A 298 0.02 19.40 20.36
C CYS A 298 0.98 20.28 19.57
N ILE A 299 0.90 21.60 19.77
CA ILE A 299 1.83 22.57 19.19
C ILE A 299 2.39 23.40 20.34
N HIS A 300 3.71 23.43 20.48
CA HIS A 300 4.40 24.11 21.60
C HIS A 300 3.90 23.71 23.02
N GLY A 301 3.43 22.47 23.18
CA GLY A 301 2.90 21.95 24.45
C GLY A 301 1.39 22.10 24.62
N ASP A 302 0.73 22.90 23.77
CA ASP A 302 -0.72 23.10 23.81
C ASP A 302 -1.43 22.06 22.93
N CYS A 303 -2.10 21.11 23.58
CA CYS A 303 -2.81 20.02 22.91
C CYS A 303 -4.28 20.35 22.62
N GLY A 304 -4.85 19.75 21.58
CA GLY A 304 -6.27 19.85 21.23
C GLY A 304 -6.62 19.08 19.96
N SER A 305 -7.86 19.24 19.51
CA SER A 305 -8.29 18.82 18.16
C SER A 305 -7.69 19.74 17.09
N VAL A 306 -7.77 19.34 15.81
CA VAL A 306 -7.35 20.20 14.70
C VAL A 306 -8.16 21.49 14.63
N PHE A 307 -9.43 21.45 15.03
CA PHE A 307 -10.27 22.65 15.09
C PHE A 307 -9.83 23.61 16.20
N ASP A 308 -9.37 23.09 17.34
CA ASP A 308 -8.82 23.93 18.42
C ASP A 308 -7.51 24.61 18.02
N LEU A 309 -6.77 24.01 17.10
CA LEU A 309 -5.54 24.58 16.55
C LEU A 309 -5.80 25.79 15.63
N VAL A 310 -7.00 25.91 15.06
CA VAL A 310 -7.38 27.07 14.21
C VAL A 310 -7.25 28.37 15.01
N ASN A 311 -7.71 28.35 16.26
CA ASN A 311 -7.67 29.50 17.15
C ASN A 311 -6.25 29.84 17.65
N LYS A 312 -5.26 29.00 17.33
CA LYS A 312 -3.86 29.13 17.78
C LYS A 312 -2.91 29.62 16.67
N GLY A 313 -3.46 30.13 15.56
CA GLY A 313 -2.67 30.73 14.48
C GLY A 313 -1.94 29.73 13.58
N VAL A 314 -2.40 28.48 13.52
CA VAL A 314 -1.88 27.49 12.56
C VAL A 314 -2.24 27.91 11.12
N PRO A 315 -1.32 27.87 10.14
CA PRO A 315 -1.64 28.22 8.76
C PRO A 315 -2.77 27.36 8.17
N PRO A 316 -3.71 27.92 7.36
CA PRO A 316 -4.84 27.17 6.81
C PRO A 316 -4.45 25.90 6.03
N GLY A 317 -3.36 25.95 5.26
CA GLY A 317 -2.87 24.77 4.53
C GLY A 317 -2.43 23.63 5.46
N LEU A 318 -1.82 23.96 6.61
CA LEU A 318 -1.46 22.96 7.61
C LEU A 318 -2.71 22.40 8.28
N GLN A 319 -3.72 23.22 8.57
CA GLN A 319 -5.00 22.76 9.11
C GLN A 319 -5.69 21.75 8.18
N MET A 320 -5.71 22.01 6.87
CA MET A 320 -6.30 21.09 5.89
C MET A 320 -5.62 19.72 5.90
N ILE A 321 -4.29 19.69 5.93
CA ILE A 321 -3.52 18.44 5.98
C ILE A 321 -3.74 17.71 7.31
N LEU A 322 -3.75 18.45 8.42
CA LEU A 322 -4.02 17.89 9.76
C LEU A 322 -5.45 17.37 9.88
N GLY A 323 -6.42 18.00 9.20
CA GLY A 323 -7.80 17.53 9.12
C GLY A 323 -7.88 16.13 8.49
N HIS A 324 -7.10 15.87 7.44
CA HIS A 324 -7.05 14.55 6.82
C HIS A 324 -6.46 13.47 7.76
N VAL A 325 -5.44 13.81 8.58
CA VAL A 325 -4.86 12.85 9.55
C VAL A 325 -5.63 12.77 10.86
N SER A 326 -6.67 13.59 11.04
CA SER A 326 -7.60 13.49 12.18
C SER A 326 -8.51 12.28 12.06
N VAL A 327 -8.86 11.91 10.83
CA VAL A 327 -9.52 10.64 10.52
C VAL A 327 -8.56 9.49 10.82
N PRO A 328 -9.01 8.40 11.49
CA PRO A 328 -8.17 7.25 11.74
C PRO A 328 -7.52 6.71 10.45
N MET A 329 -6.20 6.92 10.31
CA MET A 329 -5.43 6.49 9.13
C MET A 329 -5.43 4.98 8.93
N VAL A 330 -5.81 4.20 9.95
CA VAL A 330 -6.04 2.76 9.82
C VAL A 330 -7.21 2.45 8.88
N LEU A 331 -8.22 3.32 8.78
CA LEU A 331 -9.36 3.17 7.86
C LEU A 331 -8.97 3.46 6.41
N SER A 332 -7.96 4.30 6.19
CA SER A 332 -7.53 4.62 4.83
C SER A 332 -6.87 3.41 4.15
N ILE A 333 -6.25 2.51 4.91
CA ILE A 333 -5.59 1.31 4.39
C ILE A 333 -6.60 0.38 3.67
N PRO A 334 -7.66 -0.14 4.31
CA PRO A 334 -8.64 -1.00 3.64
C PRO A 334 -9.45 -0.25 2.58
N ARG A 335 -9.74 1.04 2.75
CA ARG A 335 -10.41 1.83 1.69
C ARG A 335 -9.58 1.92 0.41
N GLN A 336 -8.26 2.02 0.54
CA GLN A 336 -7.36 2.24 -0.60
C GLN A 336 -6.78 0.93 -1.17
N MET A 337 -6.61 -0.11 -0.34
CA MET A 337 -6.05 -1.40 -0.76
C MET A 337 -7.08 -2.51 -0.89
N GLY A 338 -8.30 -2.31 -0.39
CA GLY A 338 -9.33 -3.34 -0.34
C GLY A 338 -8.85 -4.58 0.44
N PRO A 339 -9.16 -5.80 -0.04
CA PRO A 339 -8.79 -7.05 0.62
C PRO A 339 -7.28 -7.25 0.81
N SER A 340 -6.45 -6.65 -0.05
CA SER A 340 -4.98 -6.75 0.02
C SER A 340 -4.38 -6.06 1.25
N ALA A 341 -5.19 -5.30 2.02
CA ALA A 341 -4.83 -4.81 3.34
C ALA A 341 -4.55 -5.94 4.33
N LEU A 342 -5.21 -7.09 4.15
CA LEU A 342 -5.03 -8.29 4.98
C LEU A 342 -3.80 -9.09 4.52
N LEU A 343 -3.06 -9.65 5.47
CA LEU A 343 -2.01 -10.65 5.19
C LEU A 343 -2.63 -11.93 4.64
N SER A 344 -3.83 -12.27 5.09
CA SER A 344 -4.58 -13.45 4.63
C SER A 344 -4.89 -13.44 3.13
N PHE A 345 -4.80 -12.29 2.46
CA PHE A 345 -5.00 -12.16 1.02
C PHE A 345 -3.91 -12.88 0.21
N TYR A 346 -2.71 -13.06 0.76
CA TYR A 346 -1.56 -13.62 0.05
C TYR A 346 -1.45 -15.13 0.25
N SER A 347 -2.36 -15.86 -0.39
CA SER A 347 -2.44 -17.32 -0.41
C SER A 347 -2.01 -17.89 -1.77
N ASN A 348 -2.25 -19.20 -2.02
CA ASN A 348 -1.99 -19.83 -3.32
C ASN A 348 -2.84 -19.20 -4.44
N ARG A 349 -4.07 -18.78 -4.12
CA ARG A 349 -4.96 -18.06 -5.04
C ARG A 349 -5.47 -16.80 -4.35
N PRO A 350 -4.76 -15.66 -4.53
CA PRO A 350 -5.00 -14.46 -3.76
C PRO A 350 -6.47 -14.04 -3.70
N GLY A 351 -6.98 -13.87 -2.49
CA GLY A 351 -8.35 -13.46 -2.21
C GLY A 351 -9.43 -14.55 -2.34
N SER A 352 -9.12 -15.74 -2.86
CA SER A 352 -10.11 -16.82 -3.07
C SER A 352 -9.95 -18.02 -2.16
N ASP A 353 -8.76 -18.22 -1.59
CA ASP A 353 -8.49 -19.18 -0.52
C ASP A 353 -7.67 -18.48 0.57
N VAL A 354 -7.65 -19.06 1.76
CA VAL A 354 -6.86 -18.54 2.89
C VAL A 354 -6.09 -19.67 3.55
N ASP A 355 -4.86 -19.40 3.99
CA ASP A 355 -4.17 -20.28 4.93
C ASP A 355 -4.53 -19.82 6.35
N ALA A 356 -5.52 -20.49 6.95
CA ALA A 356 -6.14 -20.02 8.19
C ALA A 356 -5.18 -20.12 9.39
N GLU A 357 -4.27 -21.09 9.39
CA GLU A 357 -3.26 -21.27 10.46
C GLU A 357 -2.28 -20.08 10.53
N SER A 358 -1.83 -19.59 9.37
CA SER A 358 -0.91 -18.45 9.29
C SER A 358 -1.65 -17.11 9.38
N SER A 359 -2.93 -17.06 9.04
CA SER A 359 -3.78 -15.86 9.10
C SER A 359 -4.27 -15.58 10.51
N LYS A 360 -3.97 -14.39 11.02
CA LYS A 360 -4.36 -13.96 12.38
C LYS A 360 -4.84 -12.53 12.35
N ALA A 361 -5.97 -12.24 12.97
CA ALA A 361 -6.53 -10.90 13.04
C ALA A 361 -5.56 -9.89 13.67
N PHE A 362 -4.75 -10.33 14.64
CA PHE A 362 -3.70 -9.50 15.22
C PHE A 362 -2.63 -9.10 14.21
N SER A 363 -2.19 -10.02 13.35
CA SER A 363 -1.18 -9.74 12.32
C SER A 363 -1.71 -8.78 11.26
N ASP A 364 -2.98 -8.92 10.87
CA ASP A 364 -3.64 -7.99 9.94
C ASP A 364 -3.77 -6.58 10.52
N MET A 365 -4.23 -6.49 11.77
CA MET A 365 -4.33 -5.22 12.49
C MET A 365 -2.96 -4.58 12.70
N GLU A 366 -1.95 -5.37 13.06
CA GLU A 366 -0.57 -4.90 13.17
C GLU A 366 -0.11 -4.27 11.85
N ARG A 367 -0.28 -4.98 10.74
CA ARG A 367 0.11 -4.51 9.40
C ARG A 367 -0.61 -3.21 9.04
N MET A 368 -1.92 -3.14 9.26
CA MET A 368 -2.70 -1.93 8.97
C MET A 368 -2.27 -0.76 9.86
N VAL A 369 -2.01 -0.97 11.15
CA VAL A 369 -1.56 0.09 12.07
C VAL A 369 -0.14 0.58 11.73
N LEU A 370 0.79 -0.33 11.40
CA LEU A 370 2.13 0.05 10.96
C LEU A 370 2.10 0.79 9.60
N GLY A 371 1.24 0.35 8.68
CA GLY A 371 0.97 1.05 7.43
C GLY A 371 0.39 2.45 7.66
N ALA A 372 -0.60 2.58 8.54
CA ALA A 372 -1.20 3.85 8.94
C ALA A 372 -0.18 4.81 9.59
N TYR A 373 0.70 4.29 10.44
CA TYR A 373 1.81 5.05 11.01
C TYR A 373 2.72 5.62 9.90
N LEU A 374 3.11 4.81 8.93
CA LEU A 374 3.95 5.26 7.81
C LEU A 374 3.23 6.21 6.85
N LEU A 375 1.93 6.04 6.62
CA LEU A 375 1.12 7.00 5.87
C LEU A 375 1.10 8.35 6.58
N THR A 376 0.86 8.35 7.90
CA THR A 376 0.85 9.56 8.71
C THR A 376 2.24 10.23 8.73
N ARG A 377 3.31 9.43 8.85
CA ARG A 377 4.70 9.89 8.83
C ARG A 377 5.09 10.56 7.51
N ASN A 378 4.47 10.20 6.40
CA ASN A 378 4.81 10.75 5.10
C ASN A 378 3.80 11.79 4.60
N VAL A 379 2.91 12.29 5.46
CA VAL A 379 1.83 13.18 5.05
C VAL A 379 2.36 14.49 4.43
N PHE A 380 3.40 15.11 4.99
CA PHE A 380 3.97 16.35 4.44
C PHE A 380 4.95 16.09 3.31
N ARG A 381 5.73 15.00 3.39
CA ARG A 381 6.64 14.60 2.30
C ARG A 381 5.90 14.33 0.98
N ARG A 382 4.70 13.75 1.07
CA ARG A 382 3.86 13.46 -0.09
C ARG A 382 3.35 14.71 -0.80
N ASN A 383 3.12 15.79 -0.05
CA ASN A 383 2.60 17.04 -0.62
C ASN A 383 3.69 17.83 -1.35
N ASP A 384 4.96 17.63 -0.97
CA ASP A 384 6.12 18.25 -1.62
C ASP A 384 6.48 17.60 -2.96
N ASP A 385 6.15 16.32 -3.18
CA ASP A 385 6.40 15.59 -4.44
C ASP A 385 5.48 16.01 -5.60
N GLY A 386 4.66 17.06 -5.41
CA GLY A 386 3.86 17.66 -6.47
C GLY A 386 2.76 16.75 -7.04
N THR A 387 2.44 15.61 -6.41
CA THR A 387 1.42 14.69 -6.96
C THR A 387 0.00 15.21 -6.77
N ILE A 388 -0.24 16.05 -5.75
CA ILE A 388 -1.51 16.77 -5.58
C ILE A 388 -1.49 18.12 -6.34
N LEU A 389 -0.31 18.72 -6.56
CA LEU A 389 -0.18 20.05 -7.18
C LEU A 389 0.10 20.04 -8.70
N ARG A 390 0.54 18.91 -9.29
CA ARG A 390 0.80 18.82 -10.75
C ARG A 390 -0.40 18.45 -11.60
N LEU A 391 -1.53 18.05 -11.00
CA LEU A 391 -2.68 17.60 -11.78
C LEU A 391 -3.47 18.71 -12.46
N GLN A 392 -3.09 19.98 -12.31
CA GLN A 392 -3.80 21.06 -13.01
C GLN A 392 -2.93 22.22 -13.50
N GLN A 393 -1.63 22.00 -13.66
CA GLN A 393 -0.80 22.95 -14.40
C GLN A 393 -0.54 22.43 -15.82
N CYS A 394 -1.62 22.32 -16.60
CA CYS A 394 -1.52 22.54 -18.03
C CYS A 394 -1.35 24.05 -18.22
N ASP A 395 -0.11 24.55 -18.11
CA ASP A 395 0.20 25.89 -18.55
C ASP A 395 -0.14 25.97 -20.05
N ALA A 396 -1.20 26.70 -20.37
CA ALA A 396 -1.47 27.19 -21.71
C ALA A 396 -0.34 28.16 -22.10
N GLY A 397 0.82 27.64 -22.49
CA GLY A 397 1.96 28.48 -22.85
C GLY A 397 3.29 27.79 -23.12
N SER A 398 3.49 26.51 -22.79
CA SER A 398 4.77 25.84 -23.04
C SER A 398 4.83 25.17 -24.42
N PHE A 399 5.54 25.80 -25.36
CA PHE A 399 5.91 25.20 -26.65
C PHE A 399 6.99 24.12 -26.45
N TRP A 400 6.73 22.91 -26.94
CA TRP A 400 7.74 21.85 -27.01
C TRP A 400 8.43 21.87 -28.37
N LYS A 401 9.77 21.94 -28.37
CA LYS A 401 10.60 21.86 -29.56
C LYS A 401 10.92 20.39 -29.84
N THR A 402 10.32 19.80 -30.86
CA THR A 402 10.72 18.47 -31.33
C THR A 402 12.04 18.55 -32.08
N THR A 403 12.78 17.44 -32.11
CA THR A 403 14.11 17.26 -32.75
C THR A 403 14.16 17.50 -34.26
N ARG A 404 13.10 18.05 -34.87
CA ARG A 404 13.03 18.47 -36.28
C ARG A 404 12.62 19.94 -36.49
N GLY A 405 12.64 20.77 -35.45
CA GLY A 405 12.61 22.23 -35.63
C GLY A 405 11.31 22.83 -36.17
N LEU A 406 10.17 22.14 -36.03
CA LEU A 406 8.85 22.69 -36.36
C LEU A 406 8.06 23.00 -35.08
N TRP A 407 7.54 24.22 -35.01
CA TRP A 407 6.65 24.69 -33.94
C TRP A 407 5.22 24.24 -34.26
N GLY A 408 4.60 23.49 -33.36
CA GLY A 408 3.21 23.04 -33.49
C GLY A 408 2.41 23.34 -32.23
N LEU A 409 1.15 23.73 -32.40
CA LEU A 409 0.17 23.87 -31.32
C LEU A 409 -0.28 22.48 -30.82
N CYS A 410 -0.54 22.38 -29.52
CA CYS A 410 -1.04 21.16 -28.88
C CYS A 410 -2.30 20.62 -29.59
N PRO A 411 -2.38 19.32 -29.94
CA PRO A 411 -3.64 18.75 -30.36
C PRO A 411 -4.59 18.69 -29.18
N THR A 412 -5.75 19.35 -29.29
CA THR A 412 -6.90 19.13 -28.40
C THR A 412 -7.24 17.66 -28.37
N VAL A 413 -7.00 17.00 -27.23
CA VAL A 413 -7.49 15.65 -26.96
C VAL A 413 -9.01 15.73 -26.79
N ARG A 414 -9.78 15.37 -27.83
CA ARG A 414 -11.22 15.09 -27.68
C ARG A 414 -11.36 13.72 -27.04
N ILE A 415 -11.67 13.70 -25.75
CA ILE A 415 -12.08 12.46 -25.06
C ILE A 415 -13.52 12.16 -25.47
N ARG A 416 -13.73 11.00 -26.06
CA ARG A 416 -15.06 10.46 -26.38
C ARG A 416 -15.61 9.86 -25.09
N VAL A 417 -16.59 10.54 -24.47
CA VAL A 417 -17.33 10.01 -23.32
C VAL A 417 -18.36 9.03 -23.87
N GLY A 418 -18.12 7.73 -23.70
CA GLY A 418 -19.15 6.71 -23.84
C GLY A 418 -19.84 6.55 -22.50
N THR A 419 -21.12 6.90 -22.43
CA THR A 419 -21.99 6.52 -21.31
C THR A 419 -22.34 5.05 -21.47
N LEU A 420 -21.91 4.21 -20.53
CA LEU A 420 -22.49 2.88 -20.34
C LEU A 420 -23.90 3.10 -19.79
N ALA A 421 -24.91 2.86 -20.64
CA ALA A 421 -26.28 2.77 -20.19
C ALA A 421 -26.46 1.45 -19.42
N ASP A 422 -27.20 1.54 -18.33
CA ASP A 422 -27.64 0.43 -17.49
C ASP A 422 -28.09 -0.78 -18.30
N SER A 423 -27.56 -1.96 -17.98
CA SER A 423 -28.12 -3.22 -18.45
C SER A 423 -29.41 -3.49 -17.68
N SER A 424 -30.52 -2.94 -18.17
CA SER A 424 -31.85 -3.35 -17.75
C SER A 424 -32.11 -4.79 -18.18
N TYR A 425 -32.18 -5.69 -17.19
CA TYR A 425 -33.23 -6.69 -17.01
C TYR A 425 -33.91 -7.20 -18.31
N CYS A 426 -33.45 -8.35 -18.82
CA CYS A 426 -34.24 -9.15 -19.76
C CYS A 426 -35.07 -10.16 -18.95
N ASP A 427 -36.35 -9.86 -18.81
CA ASP A 427 -37.36 -10.77 -18.29
C ASP A 427 -37.65 -11.86 -19.34
N SER A 428 -37.58 -13.12 -18.94
CA SER A 428 -37.82 -14.27 -19.81
C SER A 428 -39.09 -15.00 -19.38
N SER A 429 -40.21 -14.68 -20.03
CA SER A 429 -41.41 -15.50 -20.02
C SER A 429 -41.82 -15.85 -21.45
N ASP A 430 -41.96 -17.15 -21.67
CA ASP A 430 -42.72 -17.86 -22.71
C ASP A 430 -42.15 -18.10 -24.13
N VAL A 431 -41.71 -19.36 -24.30
CA VAL A 431 -42.19 -20.36 -25.28
C VAL A 431 -42.25 -19.98 -26.78
N SER A 432 -41.27 -20.47 -27.55
CA SER A 432 -41.41 -21.49 -28.63
C SER A 432 -40.57 -21.24 -29.90
N ARG A 433 -39.89 -22.33 -30.30
CA ARG A 433 -39.41 -22.74 -31.64
C ARG A 433 -38.34 -21.92 -32.40
N SER A 434 -37.32 -22.69 -32.78
CA SER A 434 -36.54 -22.72 -34.03
C SER A 434 -35.45 -21.67 -34.31
N SER A 435 -34.21 -22.20 -34.34
CA SER A 435 -33.11 -21.99 -35.29
C SER A 435 -32.53 -20.59 -35.56
N LEU A 436 -31.20 -20.50 -35.28
CA LEU A 436 -30.15 -19.57 -35.72
C LEU A 436 -29.99 -18.24 -34.94
N PRO A 437 -28.73 -17.81 -34.68
CA PRO A 437 -28.45 -16.57 -33.96
C PRO A 437 -28.55 -15.34 -34.89
N GLN A 438 -29.48 -14.42 -34.59
CA GLN A 438 -29.55 -13.09 -35.19
C GLN A 438 -28.54 -12.14 -34.51
N ARG A 439 -27.73 -11.44 -35.31
CA ARG A 439 -26.94 -10.28 -34.89
C ARG A 439 -27.87 -9.07 -34.74
N CYS A 440 -27.85 -8.41 -33.58
CA CYS A 440 -28.40 -7.07 -33.42
C CYS A 440 -27.50 -6.03 -34.11
N PRO A 441 -28.05 -5.04 -34.85
CA PRO A 441 -27.27 -3.95 -35.41
C PRO A 441 -27.09 -2.82 -34.38
N GLU A 442 -25.83 -2.47 -34.08
CA GLU A 442 -25.51 -1.22 -33.40
C GLU A 442 -25.71 -0.05 -34.37
N SER A 443 -26.66 0.84 -34.07
CA SER A 443 -26.79 2.13 -34.72
C SER A 443 -26.35 3.23 -33.75
N PHE A 444 -25.24 3.91 -34.05
CA PHE A 444 -24.77 5.06 -33.30
C PHE A 444 -25.31 6.35 -33.94
N GLY A 445 -26.32 6.95 -33.32
CA GLY A 445 -26.72 8.34 -33.60
C GLY A 445 -25.81 9.32 -32.86
N THR A 446 -25.27 10.32 -33.56
CA THR A 446 -24.51 11.42 -32.94
C THR A 446 -25.37 12.67 -32.89
N SER A 447 -25.53 13.23 -31.69
CA SER A 447 -26.12 14.55 -31.44
C SER A 447 -25.07 15.38 -30.70
N TRP A 448 -24.81 16.60 -31.17
CA TRP A 448 -23.88 17.53 -30.55
C TRP A 448 -24.68 18.68 -29.94
N THR A 449 -24.55 18.88 -28.63
CA THR A 449 -25.03 20.09 -27.96
C THR A 449 -23.81 20.83 -27.40
N ARG A 450 -23.75 22.13 -27.68
CA ARG A 450 -22.66 23.03 -27.30
C ARG A 450 -22.97 23.61 -25.91
N PHE A 451 -22.05 23.48 -24.96
CA PHE A 451 -21.97 24.35 -23.79
C PHE A 451 -20.78 25.30 -23.99
#